data_AF-A0A0J7NDL5-F1
#
_entry.id   AF-A0A0J7NDL5-F1
#
_cell.length_a   1.000
_cell.length_b   1.000
_cell.length_c   1.000
_cell.angle_alpha   90.00
_cell.angle_beta   90.00
_cell.angle_gamma   90.00
#
_symmetry.space_group_name_H-M   'P 1'
#
loop_
_entity.id
_entity.type
_entity.pdbx_description
1 polymer ?
#
loop_
_entity_poly.entity_id
_entity_poly.type
_entity_poly.pdbx_seq_one_letter_code
_entity_poly.pdbx_strand_id
1 'polypeptide(L)'
;MYDTKDYVNDYDETVIANVLNEHANAANRYFHTNIVGFLNLVTEGRHYSAFGSLRLSDHFNRPGIIEKGNNLDDLTRGLAYQPQSNTDEYFDKEITQFFFRRGRPLGSDLRAIDIQRDRDHGLASYNDYREYCGLQRAKTFDDFGDLIPLSDIQKLSLLYASPDDVELTVGGSLERHVSGSLVGPTFQCIITRQFQQTRIGDRYWFETGDPKIAFTLEQLNELRKSSISRLLCDNGDNIQNMQRFGFIRISEL
;
A
#
# COMPACT_ATOMS: atom_id res chain seq x y z
N MET A 1 15.91 5.44 -5.12
CA MET A 1 16.31 5.52 -3.70
C MET A 1 17.73 6.05 -3.69
N TYR A 2 17.99 7.17 -3.02
CA TYR A 2 19.32 7.79 -3.01
C TYR A 2 20.25 6.94 -2.15
N ASP A 3 21.19 6.25 -2.78
CA ASP A 3 22.35 5.69 -2.08
C ASP A 3 23.32 6.85 -1.83
N THR A 4 23.06 7.61 -0.77
CA THR A 4 23.91 8.72 -0.36
C THR A 4 24.72 8.33 0.87
N LYS A 5 25.99 8.74 0.87
CA LYS A 5 26.90 8.59 2.02
C LYS A 5 26.91 9.83 2.91
N ASP A 6 26.24 10.90 2.48
CA ASP A 6 26.25 12.22 3.13
C ASP A 6 24.81 12.63 3.50
N TYR A 7 24.66 13.82 4.08
CA TYR A 7 23.39 14.47 4.35
C TYR A 7 22.56 14.72 3.07
N VAL A 8 21.25 14.85 3.24
CA VAL A 8 20.30 15.25 2.20
C VAL A 8 19.71 16.59 2.59
N ASN A 9 20.20 17.65 1.95
CA ASN A 9 19.90 19.04 2.28
C ASN A 9 18.98 19.70 1.25
N ASP A 10 17.86 19.04 0.95
CA ASP A 10 16.84 19.54 0.03
C ASP A 10 15.55 19.95 0.74
N TYR A 11 15.61 20.18 2.06
CA TYR A 11 14.49 20.74 2.81
C TYR A 11 14.07 22.09 2.22
N ASP A 12 12.77 22.25 1.96
CA ASP A 12 12.17 23.48 1.46
C ASP A 12 10.96 23.85 2.32
N GLU A 13 11.08 24.96 3.05
CA GLU A 13 10.02 25.46 3.93
C GLU A 13 8.77 25.93 3.18
N THR A 14 8.87 26.15 1.86
CA THR A 14 7.74 26.55 1.01
C THR A 14 6.91 25.35 0.56
N VAL A 15 7.41 24.12 0.73
CA VAL A 15 6.69 22.89 0.39
C VAL A 15 5.66 22.56 1.47
N ILE A 16 4.40 22.46 1.07
CA ILE A 16 3.30 22.03 1.93
C ILE A 16 3.33 20.51 2.05
N ALA A 17 3.78 19.99 3.19
CA ALA A 17 3.91 18.56 3.47
C ALA A 17 2.61 17.85 3.91
N ASN A 18 1.45 18.50 3.76
CA ASN A 18 0.17 17.90 4.10
C ASN A 18 -0.12 16.68 3.23
N VAL A 19 -0.95 15.76 3.75
CA VAL A 19 -1.40 14.60 2.98
C VAL A 19 -2.43 15.05 1.94
N LEU A 20 -2.15 14.75 0.68
CA LEU A 20 -3.01 14.97 -0.47
C LEU A 20 -4.28 14.12 -0.35
N ASN A 21 -5.42 14.70 -0.71
CA ASN A 21 -6.71 14.05 -0.55
C ASN A 21 -6.82 12.80 -1.44
N GLU A 22 -6.36 12.90 -2.69
CA GLU A 22 -6.25 11.84 -3.67
C GLU A 22 -5.27 10.74 -3.30
N HIS A 23 -4.22 11.08 -2.55
CA HIS A 23 -3.28 10.08 -2.03
C HIS A 23 -3.96 9.22 -0.97
N ALA A 24 -4.59 9.85 0.03
CA ALA A 24 -5.19 9.15 1.17
C ALA A 24 -6.50 8.41 0.82
N ASN A 25 -7.26 8.88 -0.17
CA ASN A 25 -8.60 8.37 -0.46
C ASN A 25 -8.73 7.62 -1.79
N ALA A 26 -7.69 7.63 -2.63
CA ALA A 26 -7.67 6.81 -3.84
C ALA A 26 -6.35 6.04 -3.99
N ALA A 27 -5.24 6.71 -4.29
CA ALA A 27 -4.04 6.04 -4.79
C ALA A 27 -3.41 5.06 -3.78
N ASN A 28 -3.27 5.44 -2.50
CA ASN A 28 -2.70 4.55 -1.48
C ASN A 28 -3.66 3.42 -1.09
N ARG A 29 -4.96 3.62 -1.26
CA ARG A 29 -5.99 2.59 -0.99
C ARG A 29 -6.01 1.49 -2.03
N TYR A 30 -5.38 1.68 -3.18
CA TYR A 30 -5.25 0.63 -4.18
C TYR A 30 -4.64 -0.64 -3.58
N PHE A 31 -3.68 -0.51 -2.66
CA PHE A 31 -3.05 -1.66 -1.99
C PHE A 31 -4.02 -2.49 -1.11
N HIS A 32 -5.29 -2.11 -0.96
CA HIS A 32 -6.32 -3.00 -0.44
C HIS A 32 -6.49 -4.29 -1.29
N THR A 33 -6.12 -4.30 -2.58
CA THR A 33 -6.10 -5.55 -3.39
C THR A 33 -5.08 -6.56 -2.87
N ASN A 34 -4.01 -6.11 -2.19
CA ASN A 34 -2.96 -6.98 -1.66
C ASN A 34 -3.36 -7.72 -0.38
N ILE A 35 -4.49 -7.37 0.22
CA ILE A 35 -4.99 -7.99 1.45
C ILE A 35 -5.41 -9.44 1.15
N VAL A 36 -4.76 -10.38 1.82
CA VAL A 36 -5.14 -11.79 1.80
C VAL A 36 -6.19 -12.06 2.89
N GLY A 37 -7.19 -12.88 2.58
CA GLY A 37 -8.27 -13.18 3.52
C GLY A 37 -7.89 -13.99 4.76
N PHE A 38 -6.64 -14.45 4.87
CA PHE A 38 -6.15 -15.23 5.98
C PHE A 38 -4.73 -14.82 6.38
N LEU A 39 -4.43 -14.99 7.67
CA LEU A 39 -3.12 -14.75 8.26
C LEU A 39 -2.56 -16.08 8.76
N ASN A 40 -1.51 -16.57 8.11
CA ASN A 40 -0.88 -17.83 8.46
C ASN A 40 -0.03 -17.70 9.71
N LEU A 41 -0.23 -18.61 10.67
CA LEU A 41 0.68 -18.79 11.79
C LEU A 41 1.87 -19.62 11.32
N VAL A 42 3.07 -19.04 11.37
CA VAL A 42 4.29 -19.67 10.85
C VAL A 42 5.24 -19.95 12.00
N THR A 43 5.62 -21.22 12.17
CA THR A 43 6.57 -21.67 13.20
C THR A 43 8.00 -21.22 12.89
N GLU A 44 8.90 -21.33 13.88
CA GLU A 44 10.31 -20.94 13.69
C GLU A 44 10.99 -21.70 12.55
N GLY A 45 10.66 -22.99 12.36
CA GLY A 45 11.14 -23.80 11.23
C GLY A 45 10.57 -23.42 9.85
N ARG A 46 9.78 -22.33 9.76
CA ARG A 46 9.11 -21.88 8.52
C ARG A 46 8.13 -22.88 7.94
N HIS A 47 7.47 -23.60 8.84
CA HIS A 47 6.32 -24.43 8.53
C HIS A 47 5.04 -23.79 9.07
N TYR A 48 3.93 -24.01 8.38
CA TYR A 48 2.63 -23.63 8.90
C TYR A 48 2.37 -24.33 10.23
N SER A 49 1.91 -23.56 11.21
CA SER A 49 1.59 -24.06 12.55
C SER A 49 0.43 -25.05 12.50
N ALA A 50 0.41 -26.01 13.43
CA ALA A 50 -0.71 -26.93 13.59
C ALA A 50 -2.02 -26.22 13.97
N PHE A 51 -1.92 -25.00 14.53
CA PHE A 51 -3.07 -24.12 14.80
C PHE A 51 -3.64 -23.43 13.55
N GLY A 52 -3.00 -23.61 12.38
CA GLY A 52 -3.53 -23.22 11.07
C GLY A 52 -3.41 -21.73 10.75
N SER A 53 -4.37 -21.25 9.96
CA SER A 53 -4.47 -19.86 9.49
C SER A 53 -5.65 -19.16 10.16
N LEU A 54 -5.48 -17.88 10.52
CA LEU A 54 -6.55 -17.04 11.04
C LEU A 54 -7.33 -16.40 9.89
N ARG A 55 -8.65 -16.58 9.87
CA ARG A 55 -9.52 -15.89 8.90
C ARG A 55 -9.64 -14.41 9.26
N LEU A 56 -9.26 -13.51 8.35
CA LEU A 56 -9.14 -12.08 8.63
C LEU A 56 -10.44 -11.48 9.21
N SER A 57 -11.60 -11.81 8.63
CA SER A 57 -12.88 -11.25 9.06
C SER A 57 -13.33 -11.61 10.49
N ASP A 58 -12.75 -12.67 11.08
CA ASP A 58 -13.03 -13.05 12.47
C ASP A 58 -12.25 -12.21 13.50
N HIS A 59 -11.19 -11.52 13.05
CA HIS A 59 -10.20 -10.88 13.91
C HIS A 59 -10.16 -9.35 13.80
N PHE A 60 -10.92 -8.72 12.90
CA PHE A 60 -11.07 -7.27 12.87
C PHE A 60 -11.51 -6.72 14.24
N ASN A 61 -10.72 -5.80 14.81
CA ASN A 61 -10.88 -5.23 16.15
C ASN A 61 -10.98 -6.27 17.29
N ARG A 62 -10.32 -7.42 17.15
CA ARG A 62 -10.31 -8.51 18.14
C ARG A 62 -8.89 -9.00 18.39
N PRO A 63 -8.06 -8.23 19.12
CA PRO A 63 -6.63 -8.48 19.26
C PRO A 63 -6.30 -9.65 20.19
N GLY A 64 -7.25 -10.16 20.98
CA GLY A 64 -7.00 -11.22 21.97
C GLY A 64 -6.54 -12.56 21.38
N ILE A 65 -6.45 -12.70 20.05
CA ILE A 65 -5.77 -13.84 19.41
C ILE A 65 -4.24 -13.74 19.53
N ILE A 66 -3.68 -12.53 19.60
CA ILE A 66 -2.24 -12.27 19.64
C ILE A 66 -1.63 -12.85 20.93
N GLU A 67 -2.33 -12.71 22.05
CA GLU A 67 -1.91 -13.17 23.38
C GLU A 67 -2.04 -14.70 23.57
N LYS A 68 -2.61 -15.42 22.60
CA LYS A 68 -2.80 -16.87 22.72
C LYS A 68 -1.55 -17.61 22.27
N GLY A 69 -0.92 -18.31 23.20
CA GLY A 69 0.22 -19.17 22.90
C GLY A 69 1.34 -18.37 22.23
N ASN A 70 1.84 -18.86 21.10
CA ASN A 70 2.94 -18.25 20.36
C ASN A 70 2.48 -17.35 19.19
N ASN A 71 1.23 -16.90 19.19
CA ASN A 71 0.63 -16.27 18.02
C ASN A 71 1.30 -14.95 17.62
N LEU A 72 1.80 -14.14 18.57
CA LEU A 72 2.53 -12.93 18.24
C LEU A 72 3.73 -13.23 17.33
N ASP A 73 4.59 -14.16 17.76
CA ASP A 73 5.77 -14.56 16.99
C ASP A 73 5.40 -15.32 15.71
N ASP A 74 4.39 -16.19 15.76
CA ASP A 74 3.93 -16.97 14.60
C ASP A 74 3.35 -16.05 13.51
N LEU A 75 2.59 -15.02 13.88
CA LEU A 75 2.10 -14.00 12.96
C LEU A 75 3.22 -13.11 12.45
N THR A 76 4.18 -12.74 13.31
CA THR A 76 5.34 -11.93 12.92
C THR A 76 6.19 -12.65 11.87
N ARG A 77 6.41 -13.97 12.03
CA ARG A 77 7.01 -14.81 10.98
C ARG A 77 6.12 -14.91 9.74
N GLY A 78 4.80 -15.00 9.93
CA GLY A 78 3.81 -14.94 8.86
C GLY A 78 3.98 -13.71 7.97
N LEU A 79 4.17 -12.52 8.53
CA LEU A 79 4.34 -11.27 7.78
C LEU A 79 5.54 -11.29 6.81
N ALA A 80 6.61 -12.01 7.17
CA ALA A 80 7.83 -12.11 6.36
C ALA A 80 7.88 -13.35 5.46
N TYR A 81 6.92 -14.28 5.61
CA TYR A 81 6.92 -15.59 4.93
C TYR A 81 5.70 -15.80 4.02
N GLN A 82 4.52 -15.34 4.43
CA GLN A 82 3.31 -15.45 3.64
C GLN A 82 3.35 -14.45 2.47
N PRO A 83 3.03 -14.88 1.24
CA PRO A 83 2.86 -13.97 0.12
C PRO A 83 1.63 -13.05 0.31
N GLN A 84 1.77 -11.77 -0.04
CA GLN A 84 0.60 -10.91 -0.27
C GLN A 84 -0.24 -11.40 -1.46
N SER A 85 -1.48 -10.92 -1.58
CA SER A 85 -2.28 -11.10 -2.80
C SER A 85 -1.65 -10.31 -3.96
N ASN A 86 -2.10 -10.57 -5.18
CA ASN A 86 -1.68 -9.80 -6.34
C ASN A 86 -2.09 -8.33 -6.20
N THR A 87 -1.45 -7.46 -6.98
CA THR A 87 -1.90 -6.08 -7.13
C THR A 87 -2.68 -5.98 -8.43
N ASP A 88 -3.98 -6.25 -8.40
CA ASP A 88 -4.81 -6.29 -9.60
C ASP A 88 -6.24 -5.82 -9.29
N GLU A 89 -7.16 -5.95 -10.25
CA GLU A 89 -8.55 -5.54 -10.09
C GLU A 89 -9.36 -6.47 -9.16
N TYR A 90 -8.76 -7.57 -8.67
CA TYR A 90 -9.44 -8.54 -7.82
C TYR A 90 -9.19 -8.26 -6.34
N PHE A 91 -10.21 -8.56 -5.54
CA PHE A 91 -10.18 -8.41 -4.09
C PHE A 91 -10.69 -9.70 -3.44
N ASP A 92 -10.03 -10.11 -2.36
CA ASP A 92 -10.49 -11.23 -1.55
C ASP A 92 -11.88 -10.93 -0.94
N LYS A 93 -12.71 -11.97 -0.82
CA LYS A 93 -14.07 -11.87 -0.25
C LYS A 93 -14.04 -11.43 1.21
N GLU A 94 -12.93 -11.64 1.91
CA GLU A 94 -12.75 -11.19 3.28
C GLU A 94 -12.80 -9.66 3.44
N ILE A 95 -12.51 -8.90 2.38
CA ILE A 95 -12.65 -7.44 2.35
C ILE A 95 -13.84 -6.93 1.53
N THR A 96 -14.38 -7.70 0.58
CA THR A 96 -15.55 -7.26 -0.22
C THR A 96 -16.90 -7.78 0.27
N GLN A 97 -16.94 -8.92 0.98
CA GLN A 97 -18.19 -9.52 1.47
C GLN A 97 -18.26 -9.62 2.98
N PHE A 98 -17.11 -9.77 3.64
CA PHE A 98 -17.01 -10.10 5.05
C PHE A 98 -16.33 -9.02 5.88
N PHE A 99 -16.03 -7.85 5.30
CA PHE A 99 -15.35 -6.77 5.99
C PHE A 99 -16.15 -6.34 7.22
N PHE A 100 -15.50 -6.38 8.40
CA PHE A 100 -16.16 -6.13 9.69
C PHE A 100 -17.48 -6.90 9.92
N ARG A 101 -17.63 -8.14 9.42
CA ARG A 101 -18.87 -8.92 9.61
C ARG A 101 -19.20 -9.22 11.08
N ARG A 102 -18.23 -9.16 11.99
CA ARG A 102 -18.42 -9.34 13.45
C ARG A 102 -19.25 -10.58 13.81
N GLY A 103 -18.95 -11.72 13.17
CA GLY A 103 -19.64 -12.99 13.37
C GLY A 103 -20.97 -13.15 12.63
N ARG A 104 -21.44 -12.14 11.89
CA ARG A 104 -22.62 -12.25 11.01
C ARG A 104 -22.28 -13.00 9.71
N PRO A 105 -23.27 -13.46 8.93
CA PRO A 105 -23.04 -14.11 7.64
C PRO A 105 -22.36 -13.20 6.60
N LEU A 106 -22.68 -11.90 6.61
CA LEU A 106 -22.11 -10.88 5.72
C LEU A 106 -21.64 -9.67 6.53
N GLY A 107 -20.69 -8.94 5.94
CA GLY A 107 -20.16 -7.68 6.43
C GLY A 107 -20.46 -6.54 5.45
N SER A 108 -19.52 -5.61 5.35
CA SER A 108 -19.53 -4.54 4.35
C SER A 108 -18.58 -4.89 3.20
N ASP A 109 -18.61 -4.04 2.16
CA ASP A 109 -17.68 -4.10 1.04
C ASP A 109 -16.71 -2.91 1.13
N LEU A 110 -15.44 -3.19 1.43
CA LEU A 110 -14.41 -2.15 1.54
C LEU A 110 -14.18 -1.44 0.21
N ARG A 111 -14.26 -2.15 -0.92
CA ARG A 111 -14.04 -1.56 -2.24
C ARG A 111 -15.19 -0.62 -2.61
N ALA A 112 -16.43 -1.02 -2.34
CA ALA A 112 -17.58 -0.14 -2.52
C ALA A 112 -17.50 1.10 -1.61
N ILE A 113 -17.02 0.93 -0.37
CA ILE A 113 -16.76 2.04 0.55
C ILE A 113 -15.71 2.99 -0.01
N ASP A 114 -14.61 2.49 -0.58
CA ASP A 114 -13.56 3.33 -1.17
C ASP A 114 -14.09 4.15 -2.36
N ILE A 115 -14.92 3.56 -3.23
CA ILE A 115 -15.59 4.29 -4.33
C ILE A 115 -16.52 5.38 -3.78
N GLN A 116 -17.32 5.04 -2.77
CA GLN A 116 -18.22 6.03 -2.16
C GLN A 116 -17.44 7.12 -1.41
N ARG A 117 -16.28 6.79 -0.84
CA ARG A 117 -15.37 7.73 -0.17
C ARG A 117 -14.72 8.70 -1.15
N ASP A 118 -14.36 8.22 -2.35
CA ASP A 118 -13.85 9.04 -3.46
C ASP A 118 -14.83 10.19 -3.77
N ARG A 119 -16.12 9.85 -3.87
CA ARG A 119 -17.23 10.80 -4.08
C ARG A 119 -17.45 11.74 -2.89
N ASP A 120 -17.49 11.19 -1.67
CA ASP A 120 -17.66 11.95 -0.42
C ASP A 120 -16.58 13.03 -0.24
N HIS A 121 -15.35 12.70 -0.63
CA HIS A 121 -14.20 13.60 -0.56
C HIS A 121 -14.14 14.60 -1.73
N GLY A 122 -15.10 14.53 -2.67
CA GLY A 122 -15.15 15.40 -3.83
C GLY A 122 -13.89 15.32 -4.69
N LEU A 123 -13.29 14.13 -4.80
CA LEU A 123 -12.13 13.94 -5.66
C LEU A 123 -12.53 14.14 -7.12
N ALA A 124 -11.66 14.84 -7.86
CA ALA A 124 -11.83 15.04 -9.29
C ALA A 124 -11.86 13.69 -10.04
N SER A 125 -12.36 13.70 -11.27
CA SER A 125 -12.49 12.47 -12.05
C SER A 125 -11.13 11.83 -12.32
N TYR A 126 -11.12 10.54 -12.64
CA TYR A 126 -9.94 9.86 -13.15
C TYR A 126 -9.32 10.62 -14.33
N ASN A 127 -10.14 11.19 -15.21
CA ASN A 127 -9.69 11.90 -16.40
C ASN A 127 -9.01 13.24 -16.07
N ASP A 128 -9.46 13.94 -15.02
CA ASP A 128 -8.81 15.16 -14.52
C ASP A 128 -7.43 14.84 -13.94
N TYR A 129 -7.30 13.74 -13.20
CA TYR A 129 -6.01 13.29 -12.67
C TYR A 129 -5.07 12.76 -13.75
N ARG A 130 -5.60 12.12 -14.80
CA ARG A 130 -4.81 11.75 -15.98
C ARG A 130 -4.14 13.00 -16.57
N GLU A 131 -4.92 14.03 -16.87
CA GLU A 131 -4.42 15.29 -17.43
C GLU A 131 -3.43 15.97 -16.48
N TYR A 132 -3.76 16.02 -15.19
CA TYR A 132 -2.87 16.56 -14.16
C TYR A 132 -1.51 15.85 -14.11
N CYS A 133 -1.49 14.54 -14.31
CA CYS A 133 -0.29 13.71 -14.37
C CYS A 133 0.37 13.68 -15.76
N GLY A 134 -0.05 14.55 -16.68
CA GLY A 134 0.55 14.71 -18.01
C GLY A 134 0.12 13.68 -19.05
N LEU A 135 -0.91 12.88 -18.76
CA LEU A 135 -1.52 11.95 -19.71
C LEU A 135 -2.57 12.65 -20.56
N GLN A 136 -2.92 12.07 -21.70
CA GLN A 136 -4.00 12.60 -22.51
C GLN A 136 -5.35 12.36 -21.85
N ARG A 137 -6.16 13.42 -21.81
CA ARG A 137 -7.56 13.34 -21.43
C ARG A 137 -8.32 12.49 -22.45
N ALA A 138 -9.02 11.48 -21.96
CA ALA A 138 -9.91 10.63 -22.76
C ALA A 138 -11.16 11.41 -23.17
N LYS A 139 -11.57 11.30 -24.43
CA LYS A 139 -12.85 11.85 -24.94
C LYS A 139 -13.90 10.77 -25.08
N THR A 140 -13.47 9.53 -25.33
CA THR A 140 -14.30 8.33 -25.36
C THR A 140 -13.69 7.25 -24.45
N PHE A 141 -14.46 6.23 -24.08
CA PHE A 141 -13.92 5.13 -23.27
C PHE A 141 -12.75 4.40 -23.95
N ASP A 142 -12.76 4.32 -25.29
CA ASP A 142 -11.68 3.68 -26.06
C ASP A 142 -10.33 4.39 -25.89
N ASP A 143 -10.34 5.70 -25.58
CA ASP A 143 -9.12 6.48 -25.34
C ASP A 143 -8.39 6.05 -24.06
N PHE A 144 -9.06 5.33 -23.14
CA PHE A 144 -8.38 4.69 -22.00
C PHE A 144 -7.53 3.47 -22.41
N GLY A 145 -7.60 3.02 -23.67
CA GLY A 145 -6.87 1.86 -24.18
C GLY A 145 -5.35 1.98 -24.11
N ASP A 146 -4.84 3.20 -23.91
CA ASP A 146 -3.43 3.47 -23.67
C ASP A 146 -2.91 2.83 -22.37
N LEU A 147 -3.75 2.78 -21.31
CA LEU A 147 -3.38 2.27 -19.99
C LEU A 147 -4.26 1.12 -19.50
N ILE A 148 -5.52 1.04 -19.90
CA ILE A 148 -6.50 0.09 -19.36
C ILE A 148 -6.76 -1.05 -20.36
N PRO A 149 -6.87 -2.32 -19.93
CA PRO A 149 -7.27 -3.42 -20.80
C PRO A 149 -8.66 -3.23 -21.42
N LEU A 150 -8.83 -3.64 -22.69
CA LEU A 150 -10.09 -3.49 -23.43
C LEU A 150 -11.29 -4.14 -22.70
N SER A 151 -11.07 -5.27 -22.01
CA SER A 151 -12.10 -5.95 -21.23
C SER A 151 -12.67 -5.07 -20.11
N ASP A 152 -11.84 -4.24 -19.48
CA ASP A 152 -12.26 -3.38 -18.39
C ASP A 152 -12.84 -2.06 -18.90
N ILE A 153 -12.33 -1.55 -20.03
CA ILE A 153 -12.94 -0.44 -20.77
C ILE A 153 -14.39 -0.76 -21.15
N GLN A 154 -14.64 -1.98 -21.65
CA GLN A 154 -16.00 -2.42 -21.96
C GLN A 154 -16.91 -2.40 -20.73
N LYS A 155 -16.42 -2.86 -19.56
CA LYS A 155 -17.19 -2.79 -18.31
C LYS A 155 -17.45 -1.34 -17.89
N LEU A 156 -16.44 -0.47 -17.96
CA LEU A 156 -16.59 0.95 -17.64
C LEU A 156 -17.66 1.61 -18.53
N SER A 157 -17.64 1.34 -19.83
CA SER A 157 -18.64 1.90 -20.78
C SER A 157 -20.08 1.45 -20.52
N LEU A 158 -20.27 0.33 -19.81
CA LEU A 158 -21.58 -0.16 -19.39
C LEU A 158 -22.04 0.43 -18.06
N LEU A 159 -21.08 0.88 -17.22
CA LEU A 159 -21.32 1.35 -15.86
C LEU A 159 -21.36 2.88 -15.74
N TYR A 160 -20.66 3.60 -16.63
CA TYR A 160 -20.53 5.05 -16.62
C TYR A 160 -21.06 5.65 -17.92
N ALA A 161 -21.64 6.86 -17.84
CA ALA A 161 -22.17 7.55 -19.01
C ALA A 161 -21.06 8.24 -19.82
N SER A 162 -20.02 8.76 -19.14
CA SER A 162 -18.88 9.44 -19.74
C SER A 162 -17.56 8.98 -19.11
N PRO A 163 -16.42 9.01 -19.84
CA PRO A 163 -15.08 8.89 -19.25
C PRO A 163 -14.82 9.89 -18.11
N ASP A 164 -15.47 11.05 -18.16
CA ASP A 164 -15.37 12.11 -17.14
C ASP A 164 -16.13 11.77 -15.84
N ASP A 165 -16.96 10.73 -15.82
CA ASP A 165 -17.69 10.30 -14.63
C ASP A 165 -16.94 9.22 -13.83
N VAL A 166 -15.85 8.67 -14.37
CA VAL A 166 -15.11 7.58 -13.73
C VAL A 166 -14.36 8.11 -12.51
N GLU A 167 -14.65 7.55 -11.34
CA GLU A 167 -13.95 7.89 -10.11
C GLU A 167 -12.45 7.56 -10.21
N LEU A 168 -11.60 8.41 -9.61
CA LEU A 168 -10.14 8.23 -9.60
C LEU A 168 -9.75 6.84 -9.08
N THR A 169 -10.36 6.41 -7.98
CA THR A 169 -10.06 5.11 -7.37
C THR A 169 -10.39 3.95 -8.30
N VAL A 170 -11.40 4.11 -9.18
CA VAL A 170 -11.81 3.09 -10.15
C VAL A 170 -10.85 3.09 -11.33
N GLY A 171 -10.74 4.21 -12.04
CA GLY A 171 -9.91 4.30 -13.25
C GLY A 171 -8.43 4.02 -12.98
N GLY A 172 -7.87 4.62 -11.94
CA GLY A 172 -6.45 4.42 -11.59
C GLY A 172 -6.12 2.98 -11.18
N SER A 173 -7.07 2.24 -10.61
CA SER A 173 -6.87 0.83 -10.21
C SER A 173 -6.83 -0.15 -11.37
N LEU A 174 -7.31 0.27 -12.55
CA LEU A 174 -7.40 -0.56 -13.76
C LEU A 174 -6.25 -0.29 -14.75
N GLU A 175 -5.38 0.66 -14.44
CA GLU A 175 -4.19 0.93 -15.26
C GLU A 175 -3.21 -0.24 -15.19
N ARG A 176 -2.64 -0.60 -16.34
CA ARG A 176 -1.45 -1.46 -16.40
C ARG A 176 -0.33 -0.84 -15.58
N HIS A 177 0.34 -1.67 -14.79
CA HIS A 177 1.44 -1.21 -13.97
C HIS A 177 2.60 -0.71 -14.81
N VAL A 178 3.26 0.32 -14.28
CA VAL A 178 4.58 0.73 -14.78
C VAL A 178 5.60 -0.36 -14.44
N SER A 179 6.54 -0.61 -15.35
CA SER A 179 7.57 -1.64 -15.13
C SER A 179 8.34 -1.40 -13.82
N GLY A 180 8.40 -2.42 -12.97
CA GLY A 180 9.03 -2.34 -11.64
C GLY A 180 8.20 -1.64 -10.57
N SER A 181 6.95 -1.26 -10.87
CA SER A 181 5.98 -0.68 -9.95
C SER A 181 4.82 -1.65 -9.75
N LEU A 182 4.08 -1.46 -8.65
CA LEU A 182 2.81 -2.15 -8.39
C LEU A 182 1.60 -1.31 -8.82
N VAL A 183 1.82 -0.13 -9.40
CA VAL A 183 0.74 0.81 -9.76
C VAL A 183 0.93 1.34 -11.18
N GLY A 184 -0.18 1.75 -11.80
CA GLY A 184 -0.16 2.45 -13.08
C GLY A 184 0.33 3.90 -12.99
N PRO A 185 0.52 4.57 -14.14
CA PRO A 185 1.09 5.91 -14.21
C PRO A 185 0.39 6.98 -13.35
N THR A 186 -0.95 6.98 -13.29
CA THR A 186 -1.70 8.01 -12.56
C THR A 186 -1.47 7.87 -11.06
N PHE A 187 -1.58 6.66 -10.50
CA PHE A 187 -1.29 6.42 -9.09
C PHE A 187 0.20 6.58 -8.78
N GLN A 188 1.12 6.22 -9.68
CA GLN A 188 2.54 6.47 -9.49
C GLN A 188 2.84 7.96 -9.35
N CYS A 189 2.25 8.80 -10.21
CA CYS A 189 2.36 10.26 -10.16
C CYS A 189 1.90 10.80 -8.80
N ILE A 190 0.70 10.43 -8.34
CA ILE A 190 0.13 10.88 -7.06
C ILE A 190 0.98 10.42 -5.88
N ILE A 191 1.34 9.13 -5.83
CA ILE A 191 2.11 8.54 -4.73
C ILE A 191 3.51 9.15 -4.65
N THR A 192 4.19 9.29 -5.80
CA THR A 192 5.53 9.89 -5.86
C THR A 192 5.51 11.33 -5.38
N ARG A 193 4.51 12.11 -5.83
CA ARG A 193 4.34 13.49 -5.40
C ARG A 193 4.14 13.59 -3.89
N GLN A 194 3.27 12.77 -3.31
CA GLN A 194 3.06 12.74 -1.86
C GLN A 194 4.38 12.46 -1.11
N PHE A 195 5.09 11.38 -1.47
CA PHE A 195 6.33 11.01 -0.78
C PHE A 195 7.41 12.07 -0.92
N GLN A 196 7.52 12.71 -2.09
CA GLN A 196 8.44 13.82 -2.31
C GLN A 196 8.10 15.01 -1.42
N GLN A 197 6.83 15.44 -1.39
CA GLN A 197 6.39 16.58 -0.58
C GLN A 197 6.58 16.33 0.92
N THR A 198 6.22 15.13 1.40
CA THR A 198 6.40 14.77 2.82
C THR A 198 7.88 14.80 3.21
N ARG A 199 8.78 14.30 2.37
CA ARG A 199 10.22 14.31 2.64
C ARG A 199 10.81 15.73 2.59
N ILE A 200 10.58 16.44 1.49
CA ILE A 200 11.17 17.76 1.22
C ILE A 200 10.63 18.81 2.19
N GLY A 201 9.34 18.72 2.58
CA GLY A 201 8.75 19.65 3.54
C GLY A 201 8.98 19.28 5.01
N ASP A 202 9.68 18.18 5.31
CA ASP A 202 10.01 17.79 6.68
C ASP A 202 11.38 18.34 7.09
N ARG A 203 11.35 19.38 7.93
CA ARG A 203 12.56 19.99 8.53
C ARG A 203 13.38 18.97 9.32
N TYR A 204 12.73 17.96 9.89
CA TYR A 204 13.33 16.91 10.71
C TYR A 204 13.55 15.60 9.94
N TRP A 205 13.51 15.63 8.60
CA TRP A 205 13.87 14.47 7.79
C TRP A 205 15.20 13.90 8.28
N PHE A 206 15.25 12.59 8.54
CA PHE A 206 16.33 12.01 9.33
C PHE A 206 17.72 12.21 8.71
N GLU A 207 17.83 12.40 7.40
CA GLU A 207 19.11 12.66 6.71
C GLU A 207 19.47 14.15 6.60
N THR A 208 18.72 15.05 7.22
CA THR A 208 19.01 16.50 7.22
C THR A 208 20.41 16.78 7.76
N GLY A 209 21.09 17.76 7.15
CA GLY A 209 22.37 18.30 7.59
C GLY A 209 22.25 19.62 8.34
N ASP A 210 21.06 20.03 8.79
CA ASP A 210 20.90 21.22 9.63
C ASP A 210 21.66 21.04 10.96
N PRO A 211 22.67 21.88 11.25
CA PRO A 211 23.57 21.69 12.39
C PRO A 211 22.90 21.75 13.76
N LYS A 212 21.65 22.24 13.84
CA LYS A 212 20.89 22.32 15.09
C LYS A 212 20.14 21.03 15.43
N ILE A 213 19.85 20.19 14.45
CA ILE A 213 18.92 19.03 14.60
C ILE A 213 19.42 17.75 13.93
N ALA A 214 20.43 17.84 13.06
CA ALA A 214 20.96 16.70 12.33
C ALA A 214 21.56 15.64 13.27
N PHE A 215 21.40 14.39 12.89
CA PHE A 215 22.27 13.32 13.37
C PHE A 215 23.72 13.55 12.88
N THR A 216 24.70 12.99 13.58
CA THR A 216 26.07 12.94 13.04
C THR A 216 26.12 11.97 11.86
N LEU A 217 27.09 12.13 10.95
CA LEU A 217 27.29 11.17 9.85
C LEU A 217 27.51 9.73 10.37
N GLU A 218 28.16 9.57 11.53
CA GLU A 218 28.33 8.27 12.18
C GLU A 218 26.97 7.67 12.59
N GLN A 219 26.10 8.45 13.21
CA GLN A 219 24.74 8.02 13.57
C GLN A 219 23.90 7.69 12.33
N LEU A 220 23.96 8.51 11.27
CA LEU A 220 23.26 8.23 10.01
C LEU A 220 23.71 6.92 9.38
N ASN A 221 25.01 6.65 9.39
CA ASN A 221 25.56 5.41 8.86
C ASN A 221 25.10 4.19 9.65
N GLU A 222 24.84 4.31 10.96
CA GLU A 222 24.18 3.25 11.72
C GLU A 222 22.69 3.12 11.39
N LEU A 223 21.96 4.24 11.28
CA LEU A 223 20.53 4.23 10.92
C LEU A 223 20.29 3.57 9.56
N ARG A 224 21.16 3.81 8.57
CA ARG A 224 21.08 3.22 7.21
C ARG A 224 21.24 1.69 7.20
N LYS A 225 21.77 1.08 8.26
CA LYS A 225 21.85 -0.39 8.40
C LYS A 225 20.54 -1.02 8.87
N SER A 226 19.56 -0.21 9.30
CA SER A 226 18.27 -0.68 9.79
C SER A 226 17.52 -1.46 8.72
N SER A 227 16.78 -2.48 9.14
CA SER A 227 15.90 -3.25 8.25
C SER A 227 14.66 -3.71 9.01
N ILE A 228 13.55 -3.88 8.29
CA ILE A 228 12.33 -4.46 8.87
C ILE A 228 12.62 -5.84 9.47
N SER A 229 13.47 -6.65 8.82
CA SER A 229 13.86 -7.97 9.31
C SER A 229 14.57 -7.90 10.67
N ARG A 230 15.47 -6.93 10.87
CA ARG A 230 16.12 -6.72 12.16
C ARG A 230 15.13 -6.27 13.22
N LEU A 231 14.22 -5.36 12.87
CA LEU A 231 13.15 -4.92 13.77
C LEU A 231 12.33 -6.12 14.27
N LEU A 232 11.94 -7.02 13.38
CA LEU A 232 11.18 -8.22 13.76
C LEU A 232 12.00 -9.20 14.63
N CYS A 233 13.30 -9.36 14.37
CA CYS A 233 14.17 -10.20 15.20
C CYS A 233 14.38 -9.64 16.61
N ASP A 234 14.65 -8.33 16.73
CA ASP A 234 14.97 -7.71 18.03
C ASP A 234 13.77 -7.60 18.96
N ASN A 235 12.54 -7.67 18.42
CA ASN A 235 11.30 -7.46 19.16
C ASN A 235 10.38 -8.70 19.21
N GLY A 236 10.84 -9.84 18.70
CA GLY A 236 10.14 -11.14 18.87
C GLY A 236 10.66 -11.87 20.10
N ASP A 237 9.80 -12.66 20.76
CA ASP A 237 10.20 -13.41 21.96
C ASP A 237 11.13 -14.58 21.63
N ASN A 238 10.91 -15.23 20.49
CA ASN A 238 11.65 -16.41 20.04
C ASN A 238 11.77 -16.47 18.51
N ILE A 239 12.10 -15.34 17.89
CA ILE A 239 12.43 -15.23 16.47
C ILE A 239 13.95 -15.30 16.30
N GLN A 240 14.45 -16.43 15.81
CA GLN A 240 15.90 -16.65 15.69
C GLN A 240 16.43 -16.33 14.29
N ASN A 241 15.57 -16.51 13.28
CA ASN A 241 15.91 -16.26 11.88
C ASN A 241 14.90 -15.30 11.27
N MET A 242 15.33 -14.47 10.33
CA MET A 242 14.47 -13.73 9.39
C MET A 242 15.18 -13.59 8.05
N GLN A 243 14.40 -13.52 6.97
CA GLN A 243 14.97 -13.24 5.66
C GLN A 243 15.55 -11.82 5.60
N ARG A 244 16.63 -11.61 4.83
CA ARG A 244 17.34 -10.33 4.82
C ARG A 244 16.51 -9.18 4.25
N PHE A 245 15.74 -9.44 3.20
CA PHE A 245 14.94 -8.44 2.50
C PHE A 245 13.47 -8.61 2.82
N GLY A 246 13.03 -8.21 4.02
CA GLY A 246 11.71 -8.56 4.57
C GLY A 246 10.46 -8.17 3.77
N PHE A 247 10.57 -7.43 2.67
CA PHE A 247 9.48 -7.12 1.74
C PHE A 247 9.50 -7.95 0.43
N ILE A 248 10.58 -8.68 0.14
CA ILE A 248 10.76 -9.48 -1.08
C ILE A 248 10.44 -10.94 -0.77
N ARG A 249 9.84 -11.69 -1.69
CA ARG A 249 9.66 -13.13 -1.48
C ARG A 249 11.00 -13.84 -1.66
N ILE A 250 11.28 -14.84 -0.82
CA ILE A 250 12.52 -15.63 -0.91
C ILE A 250 12.71 -16.26 -2.30
N SER A 251 11.62 -16.63 -2.98
CA SER A 251 11.64 -17.19 -4.34
C SER A 251 11.94 -16.19 -5.46
N GLU A 252 11.99 -14.90 -5.15
CA GLU A 252 12.22 -13.80 -6.11
C GLU A 252 13.65 -13.23 -6.03
N LEU A 253 14.49 -13.80 -5.15
CA LEU A 253 15.93 -13.53 -5.04
C LEU A 253 16.73 -14.46 -5.96
#